data_AF-L7VZ15-F1
#
_entry.id   AF-L7VZ15-F1
#
_cell.length_a   1.000
_cell.length_b   1.000
_cell.length_c   1.000
_cell.angle_alpha   90.00
_cell.angle_beta   90.00
_cell.angle_gamma   90.00
#
_symmetry.space_group_name_H-M   'P 1'
#
loop_
_entity.id
_entity.type
_entity.pdbx_description
1 polymer ?
#
loop_
_entity_poly.entity_id
_entity_poly.type
_entity_poly.pdbx_seq_one_letter_code
_entity_poly.pdbx_strand_id
1 'polypeptide(L)'
;MLHIKTFIGTSENAVKIQIWTALITILILKYLKSIAKYNWQLSNLVAFIRLNIFVKINLQFWLDKPFEQPPETPKNYYQGVLF
;
A
#
# COMPACT_ATOMS: atom_id res chain seq x y z
N MET A 1 17.19 -6.11 13.21
CA MET A 1 16.75 -5.69 14.56
C MET A 1 15.82 -4.49 14.41
N LEU A 2 14.52 -4.65 14.74
CA LEU A 2 13.56 -3.55 14.79
C LEU A 2 13.68 -2.86 16.14
N HIS A 3 14.32 -1.69 16.19
CA HIS A 3 14.32 -0.85 17.39
C HIS A 3 12.91 -0.28 17.59
N ILE A 4 12.21 -0.70 18.65
CA ILE A 4 11.07 0.06 19.17
C ILE A 4 11.62 1.41 19.63
N LYS A 5 11.25 2.47 18.90
CA LYS A 5 11.63 3.85 19.19
C LYS A 5 10.66 4.42 20.23
N THR A 6 10.69 3.84 21.44
CA THR A 6 9.97 4.32 22.65
C THR A 6 8.44 4.27 22.59
N PHE A 7 7.83 3.56 23.55
CA PHE A 7 6.37 3.60 23.77
C PHE A 7 5.95 5.01 24.19
N ILE A 8 4.96 5.58 23.51
CA ILE A 8 4.40 6.90 23.86
C ILE A 8 3.53 6.70 25.10
N GLY A 9 4.13 6.91 26.27
CA GLY A 9 3.55 6.58 27.58
C GLY A 9 3.90 5.15 28.01
N THR A 10 4.51 5.03 29.19
CA THR A 10 4.89 3.74 29.80
C THR A 10 3.82 3.19 30.75
N SER A 11 2.67 3.86 30.86
CA SER A 11 1.58 3.38 31.70
C SER A 11 0.99 2.09 31.13
N GLU A 12 0.58 1.18 32.01
CA GLU A 12 0.02 -0.12 31.61
C GLU A 12 -1.17 0.04 30.66
N ASN A 13 -2.01 1.06 30.88
CA ASN A 13 -3.14 1.37 30.02
C ASN A 13 -2.70 1.82 28.61
N ALA A 14 -1.67 2.66 28.51
CA ALA A 14 -1.13 3.09 27.22
C ALA A 14 -0.58 1.90 26.41
N VAL A 15 0.11 0.97 27.08
CA VAL A 15 0.63 -0.24 26.44
C VAL A 15 -0.51 -1.17 25.98
N LYS A 16 -1.53 -1.39 26.82
CA LYS A 16 -2.72 -2.18 26.45
C LYS A 16 -3.39 -1.60 25.21
N ILE A 17 -3.63 -0.29 25.17
CA ILE A 17 -4.24 0.38 24.00
C ILE A 17 -3.37 0.18 22.76
N GLN A 18 -2.05 0.36 22.85
CA GLN A 18 -1.14 0.17 21.72
C GLN A 18 -1.18 -1.26 21.16
N ILE A 19 -1.26 -2.28 22.02
CA ILE A 19 -1.40 -3.68 21.59
C ILE A 19 -2.72 -3.88 20.84
N TRP A 20 -3.84 -3.40 21.40
CA TRP A 20 -5.14 -3.50 20.75
C TRP A 20 -5.16 -2.76 19.40
N THR A 21 -4.59 -1.56 19.33
CA THR A 21 -4.45 -0.80 18.08
C THR A 21 -3.60 -1.54 17.05
N ALA A 22 -2.49 -2.16 17.45
CA ALA A 22 -1.66 -2.95 16.55
C ALA A 22 -2.41 -4.18 16.01
N LEU A 23 -3.17 -4.87 16.86
CA LEU A 23 -4.00 -6.01 16.44
C LEU A 23 -5.07 -5.61 15.42
N ILE A 24 -5.80 -4.52 15.69
CA ILE A 24 -6.80 -3.98 14.76
C ILE A 24 -6.14 -3.57 13.43
N THR A 25 -4.99 -2.90 13.49
CA THR A 25 -4.25 -2.47 12.30
C THR A 25 -3.85 -3.65 11.43
N ILE A 26 -3.31 -4.72 12.03
CA ILE A 26 -2.91 -5.93 11.30
C ILE A 26 -4.12 -6.62 10.66
N LEU A 27 -5.26 -6.67 11.37
CA LEU A 27 -6.50 -7.24 10.85
C LEU A 27 -6.98 -6.50 9.60
N ILE A 28 -7.00 -5.16 9.66
CA ILE A 28 -7.39 -4.31 8.52
C ILE A 28 -6.45 -4.53 7.34
N LEU A 29 -5.12 -4.57 7.57
CA LEU A 29 -4.13 -4.79 6.51
C LEU A 29 -4.29 -6.15 5.83
N LYS A 30 -4.57 -7.21 6.60
CA LYS A 30 -4.87 -8.54 6.05
C LYS A 30 -6.15 -8.55 5.23
N TYR A 31 -7.19 -7.86 5.71
CA TYR A 31 -8.45 -7.75 5.00
C TYR A 31 -8.27 -7.01 3.66
N LEU A 32 -7.55 -5.87 3.67
CA LEU A 32 -7.20 -5.15 2.45
C LEU A 32 -6.43 -6.04 1.48
N LYS A 33 -5.40 -6.76 1.93
CA LYS A 33 -4.70 -7.72 1.07
C LYS A 33 -5.63 -8.78 0.48
N SER A 34 -6.66 -9.22 1.20
CA SER A 34 -7.60 -10.25 0.72
C SER A 34 -8.61 -9.75 -0.31
N ILE A 35 -9.03 -8.48 -0.24
CA ILE A 35 -9.99 -7.89 -1.20
C ILE A 35 -9.30 -7.33 -2.45
N ALA A 36 -7.99 -7.12 -2.40
CA ALA A 36 -7.20 -6.64 -3.51
C ALA A 36 -7.18 -7.64 -4.67
N LYS A 37 -7.50 -7.18 -5.88
CA LYS A 37 -7.29 -7.98 -7.10
C LYS A 37 -5.82 -8.06 -7.50
N TYR A 38 -5.02 -7.07 -7.11
CA TYR A 38 -3.58 -7.06 -7.33
C TYR A 38 -2.87 -7.93 -6.28
N ASN A 39 -1.92 -8.76 -6.71
CA ASN A 39 -1.17 -9.64 -5.80
C ASN A 39 -0.12 -8.85 -5.00
N TRP A 40 -0.56 -8.18 -3.94
CA TRP A 40 0.31 -7.41 -3.07
C TRP A 40 1.22 -8.29 -2.21
N GLN A 41 2.51 -7.97 -2.18
CA GLN A 41 3.36 -8.36 -1.05
C GLN A 41 3.01 -7.49 0.17
N LEU A 42 2.86 -8.12 1.35
CA LEU A 42 2.38 -7.43 2.56
C LEU A 42 3.26 -6.22 2.92
N SER A 43 4.58 -6.36 2.83
CA SER A 43 5.53 -5.28 3.09
C SER A 43 5.33 -4.07 2.16
N ASN A 44 5.01 -4.32 0.88
CA ASN A 44 4.77 -3.25 -0.09
C ASN A 44 3.45 -2.54 0.23
N LEU A 45 2.37 -3.30 0.46
CA LEU A 45 1.07 -2.73 0.82
C LEU A 45 1.16 -1.82 2.04
N VAL A 46 1.83 -2.28 3.11
CA VAL A 46 1.98 -1.49 4.34
C VAL A 46 2.79 -0.22 4.10
N ALA A 47 3.89 -0.30 3.34
CA ALA A 47 4.69 0.88 3.01
C ALA A 47 3.89 1.91 2.20
N PHE A 48 3.12 1.46 1.21
CA PHE A 48 2.30 2.35 0.40
C PHE A 48 1.12 2.96 1.16
N ILE A 49 0.41 2.19 1.99
CA ILE A 49 -0.66 2.71 2.85
C ILE A 49 -0.08 3.78 3.78
N ARG A 50 1.09 3.55 4.37
CA ARG A 50 1.76 4.53 5.23
C ARG A 50 2.06 5.84 4.50
N LEU A 51 2.48 5.76 3.24
CA LEU A 51 2.76 6.95 2.42
C LEU A 51 1.47 7.67 1.98
N ASN A 52 0.39 6.92 1.72
CA ASN A 52 -0.85 7.45 1.17
C ASN A 52 -1.96 7.67 2.21
N ILE A 53 -1.67 7.52 3.51
CA ILE A 53 -2.70 7.56 4.56
C ILE A 53 -3.43 8.91 4.66
N PHE A 54 -2.76 10.00 4.25
CA PHE A 54 -3.31 11.36 4.24
C PHE A 54 -3.72 11.82 2.83
N VAL A 55 -3.62 10.95 1.83
CA VAL A 55 -3.93 11.28 0.44
C VAL A 55 -5.40 10.96 0.16
N LYS A 56 -6.10 11.87 -0.52
CA LYS A 56 -7.48 11.67 -0.94
C LYS A 56 -7.53 10.81 -2.21
N ILE A 57 -7.38 9.50 -2.05
CA ILE A 57 -7.41 8.50 -3.14
C ILE A 57 -8.55 7.49 -2.93
N ASN A 58 -9.12 6.97 -4.01
CA ASN A 58 -10.03 5.83 -3.93
C ASN A 58 -9.21 4.57 -3.59
N LEU A 59 -9.27 4.15 -2.32
CA LEU A 59 -8.46 3.05 -1.81
C LEU A 59 -8.68 1.75 -2.57
N GLN A 60 -9.93 1.36 -2.84
CA GLN A 60 -10.24 0.11 -3.53
C GLN A 60 -9.68 0.08 -4.95
N PHE A 61 -9.88 1.15 -5.71
CA PHE A 61 -9.36 1.26 -7.07
C PHE A 61 -7.83 1.20 -7.10
N TRP A 62 -7.17 1.92 -6.19
CA TRP A 62 -5.73 1.93 -6.08
C TRP A 62 -5.17 0.56 -5.64
N LEU A 63 -5.88 -0.11 -4.74
CA LEU A 63 -5.52 -1.46 -4.28
C LEU A 63 -5.61 -2.49 -5.42
N ASP A 64 -6.57 -2.33 -6.33
CA ASP A 64 -6.75 -3.20 -7.49
C ASP A 64 -5.79 -2.86 -8.65
N LYS A 65 -5.44 -1.58 -8.83
CA LYS A 65 -4.52 -1.09 -9.87
C LYS A 65 -3.60 -0.01 -9.30
N PRO A 66 -2.49 -0.40 -8.63
CA PRO A 66 -1.60 0.56 -8.00
C PRO A 66 -0.71 1.34 -8.95
N PHE A 67 -0.52 0.83 -10.17
CA PHE A 67 0.36 1.41 -11.17
C PHE A 67 -0.47 1.80 -12.39
N GLU A 68 -0.22 2.99 -12.91
CA GLU A 68 -0.70 3.38 -14.23
C GLU A 68 0.00 2.54 -15.28
N GLN A 69 -0.74 2.16 -16.32
CA GLN A 69 -0.17 1.43 -17.44
C GLN A 69 0.83 2.35 -18.14
N PRO A 70 2.01 1.83 -18.55
CA PRO A 70 2.93 2.61 -19.37
C PRO A 70 2.16 3.13 -20.58
N PRO A 71 2.41 4.39 -21.02
CA PRO A 71 1.81 4.89 -22.26
C PRO A 71 2.10 3.88 -23.36
N GLU A 72 1.07 3.50 -24.13
CA GLU A 72 1.24 2.58 -25.25
C GLU A 72 2.39 3.09 -26.13
N THR A 73 3.43 2.27 -26.31
CA THR A 73 4.54 2.59 -27.22
C THR A 73 3.93 3.04 -28.55
N PRO A 74 4.32 4.20 -29.09
CA PRO A 74 3.78 4.67 -30.36
C PRO A 74 3.98 3.54 -31.36
N LYS A 75 2.88 3.06 -31.94
CA LYS A 75 2.90 2.05 -33.00
C LYS A 75 3.84 2.60 -34.06
N ASN A 76 5.03 2.00 -34.20
CA ASN A 76 5.92 2.29 -35.31
C ASN A 76 5.15 1.91 -36.57
N TYR A 77 4.47 2.87 -37.17
CA TYR A 77 4.04 2.78 -38.55
C TYR A 77 5.33 2.59 -39.32
N TYR A 78 5.56 1.40 -39.86
CA TYR A 78 6.61 1.18 -40.84
C TYR A 78 6.37 2.20 -41.96
N GLN A 79 7.08 3.32 -41.89
CA GLN A 79 7.03 4.36 -42.90
C GLN A 79 7.62 3.71 -44.14
N GLY A 80 6.72 3.35 -45.06
CA GLY A 80 7.07 2.66 -46.29
C GLY A 80 8.23 3.38 -46.96
N VAL A 81 9.22 2.57 -47.33
CA VAL A 81 10.32 2.90 -48.24
C VAL A 81 9.91 3.97 -49.25
N LEU A 82 10.54 5.13 -49.13
CA LEU A 82 10.56 6.19 -50.14
C LEU A 82 11.99 6.30 -50.68
N PHE A 83 12.58 5.20 -51.17
CA PHE A 83 13.71 5.20 -52.11
C PHE A 83 13.68 3.90 -52.90
#